data_AF-U5QHM6-F1
#
_entry.id   AF-U5QHM6-F1
#
_cell.length_a   1.000
_cell.length_b   1.000
_cell.length_c   1.000
_cell.angle_alpha   90.00
_cell.angle_beta   90.00
_cell.angle_gamma   90.00
#
_symmetry.space_group_name_H-M   'P 1'
#
loop_
_entity.id
_entity.type
_entity.pdbx_description
1 polymer ?
#
loop_
_entity_poly.entity_id
_entity_poly.type
_entity_poly.pdbx_seq_one_letter_code
_entity_poly.pdbx_strand_id
1 'polypeptide(L)'
;MTIHPDLTRHVEERFLPALPSPHREAARILYTQLRRLDALSAQAADWFGPDQPAPRAQCEQALIEVAVEVREAYKIVLALAQPPV
;
A
#
# COMPACT_ATOMS: atom_id res chain seq x y z
N MET A 1 -2.40 -4.49 -11.72
CA MET A 1 -1.04 -4.09 -12.12
C MET A 1 -0.09 -4.72 -11.12
N THR A 2 0.70 -5.71 -11.51
CA THR A 2 1.78 -6.23 -10.66
C THR A 2 2.93 -5.23 -10.68
N ILE A 3 3.33 -4.71 -9.52
CA ILE A 3 4.55 -3.90 -9.43
C ILE A 3 5.72 -4.82 -9.82
N HIS A 4 6.49 -4.41 -10.83
CA HIS A 4 7.64 -5.18 -11.30
C HIS A 4 8.63 -5.37 -10.13
N PRO A 5 9.17 -6.57 -9.88
CA PRO A 5 10.05 -6.82 -8.73
C PRO A 5 11.27 -5.90 -8.68
N ASP A 6 11.75 -5.45 -9.84
CA ASP A 6 12.84 -4.46 -9.90
C ASP A 6 12.43 -3.06 -9.43
N LEU A 7 11.16 -2.68 -9.58
CA LEU A 7 10.64 -1.41 -9.03
C LEU A 7 10.47 -1.51 -7.51
N THR A 8 9.96 -2.62 -6.99
CA THR A 8 9.91 -2.92 -5.55
C THR A 8 11.29 -2.79 -4.93
N ARG A 9 12.29 -3.48 -5.50
CA ARG A 9 13.68 -3.43 -5.03
C ARG A 9 14.25 -2.02 -5.09
N HIS A 10 14.02 -1.30 -6.19
CA HIS A 10 14.48 0.08 -6.32
C HIS A 10 13.87 1.01 -5.24
N VAL A 11 12.59 0.84 -4.93
CA VAL A 11 11.94 1.64 -3.89
C VAL A 11 12.56 1.36 -2.52
N GLU A 12 12.75 0.09 -2.18
CA GLU A 12 13.27 -0.34 -0.87
C GLU A 12 14.75 -0.02 -0.67
N GLU A 13 15.59 -0.28 -1.68
CA GLU A 13 17.04 -0.21 -1.55
C GLU A 13 17.61 1.16 -1.93
N ARG A 14 16.90 1.95 -2.74
CA ARG A 14 17.43 3.21 -3.28
C ARG A 14 16.57 4.42 -2.94
N PHE A 15 15.26 4.37 -3.19
CA PHE A 15 14.39 5.53 -2.97
C PHE A 15 14.17 5.82 -1.49
N LEU A 16 13.68 4.85 -0.72
CA LEU A 16 13.36 5.05 0.71
C LEU A 16 14.60 5.48 1.51
N PRO A 17 15.79 4.85 1.36
CA PRO A 17 16.98 5.26 2.12
C PRO A 17 17.45 6.68 1.78
N ALA A 18 17.24 7.13 0.54
CA ALA A 18 17.64 8.47 0.08
C ALA A 18 16.78 9.61 0.65
N LEU A 19 15.60 9.31 1.18
CA LEU A 19 14.73 10.32 1.77
C LEU A 19 15.24 10.76 3.16
N PRO A 20 15.15 12.06 3.49
CA PRO A 20 15.41 12.53 4.85
C PRO A 20 14.27 12.15 5.81
N SER A 21 14.53 12.20 7.11
CA SER A 21 13.47 12.17 8.13
C SER A 21 12.78 13.56 8.18
N PRO A 22 11.45 13.67 8.31
CA PRO A 22 10.45 12.60 8.52
C PRO A 22 9.89 11.96 7.23
N HIS A 23 10.22 12.48 6.05
CA HIS A 23 9.68 12.03 4.76
C HIS A 23 9.89 10.54 4.49
N ARG A 24 11.05 10.00 4.88
CA ARG A 24 11.38 8.57 4.77
C ARG A 24 10.40 7.69 5.52
N GLU A 25 10.05 8.07 6.75
CA GLU A 25 9.16 7.27 7.58
C GLU A 25 7.73 7.30 7.04
N ALA A 26 7.25 8.48 6.62
CA ALA A 26 5.96 8.61 5.97
C ALA A 26 5.87 7.81 4.65
N ALA A 27 6.92 7.86 3.83
CA ALA A 27 7.00 7.10 2.59
C ALA A 27 7.05 5.58 2.84
N ARG A 28 7.77 5.14 3.89
CA ARG A 28 7.84 3.73 4.29
C ARG A 28 6.47 3.21 4.74
N ILE A 29 5.73 3.99 5.53
CA ILE A 29 4.37 3.65 5.96
C ILE A 29 3.46 3.52 4.74
N LEU A 30 3.43 4.53 3.85
CA LEU A 30 2.60 4.49 2.65
C LEU A 30 2.95 3.29 1.76
N TYR A 31 4.24 3.05 1.52
CA TYR A 31 4.72 1.92 0.74
C TYR A 31 4.26 0.58 1.34
N THR A 32 4.29 0.44 2.66
CA THR A 32 3.81 -0.78 3.35
C THR A 32 2.32 -1.03 3.09
N GLN A 33 1.49 0.02 3.12
CA GLN A 33 0.06 -0.11 2.84
C GLN A 33 -0.23 -0.44 1.37
N LEU A 34 0.54 0.12 0.43
CA LEU A 34 0.46 -0.25 -0.98
C LEU A 34 0.85 -1.72 -1.22
N ARG A 35 1.86 -2.24 -0.49
CA ARG A 35 2.24 -3.66 -0.57
C ARG A 35 1.15 -4.58 0.00
N ARG A 36 0.44 -4.16 1.04
CA ARG A 36 -0.75 -4.89 1.54
C ARG A 36 -1.87 -4.92 0.52
N LEU A 37 -2.12 -3.79 -0.17
CA LEU A 37 -3.11 -3.73 -1.25
C LEU A 37 -2.75 -4.68 -2.41
N ASP A 38 -1.50 -4.72 -2.83
CA ASP A 38 -1.02 -5.67 -3.84
C ASP A 38 -1.23 -7.13 -3.42
N ALA A 39 -0.89 -7.46 -2.17
CA ALA A 39 -1.08 -8.81 -1.63
C ALA A 39 -2.57 -9.18 -1.58
N LEU A 40 -3.44 -8.23 -1.25
CA LEU A 40 -4.88 -8.41 -1.25
C LEU A 40 -5.43 -8.62 -2.67
N SER A 41 -4.92 -7.86 -3.64
CA SER A 41 -5.26 -8.04 -5.05
C SER A 41 -4.83 -9.40 -5.59
N ALA A 42 -3.70 -9.94 -5.12
CA ALA A 42 -3.27 -11.29 -5.48
C ALA A 42 -4.18 -12.36 -4.86
N GLN A 43 -4.56 -12.20 -3.59
CA GLN A 43 -5.49 -13.08 -2.88
C GLN A 43 -6.91 -13.03 -3.44
N ALA A 44 -7.31 -11.89 -4.03
CA ALA A 44 -8.63 -11.75 -4.64
C ALA A 44 -8.89 -12.75 -5.78
N ALA A 45 -7.84 -13.25 -6.45
CA ALA A 45 -7.98 -14.31 -7.45
C ALA A 45 -8.56 -15.60 -6.83
N ASP A 46 -8.22 -15.88 -5.57
CA ASP A 46 -8.68 -17.06 -4.85
C ASP A 46 -10.10 -16.86 -4.29
N TRP A 47 -10.46 -15.62 -3.92
CA TRP A 47 -11.75 -15.29 -3.32
C TRP A 47 -12.98 -15.49 -4.21
N PHE A 48 -12.81 -15.49 -5.54
CA PHE A 48 -13.91 -15.63 -6.49
C PHE A 48 -13.86 -16.97 -7.26
N GLY A 49 -13.14 -17.96 -6.72
CA GLY A 49 -13.07 -19.30 -7.28
C GLY A 49 -14.39 -20.08 -7.15
N PRO A 50 -14.66 -21.05 -8.04
CA PRO A 50 -15.90 -21.83 -8.06
C PRO A 50 -16.15 -22.64 -6.77
N ASP A 51 -15.09 -22.99 -6.04
CA ASP A 51 -15.14 -23.80 -4.81
C ASP A 51 -14.89 -22.98 -3.52
N GLN A 52 -14.82 -21.66 -3.61
CA GLN A 52 -14.56 -20.81 -2.44
C GLN A 52 -15.81 -20.04 -1.99
N PRO A 53 -16.37 -20.35 -0.81
CA PRO A 53 -17.43 -19.56 -0.18
C PRO A 53 -16.82 -18.38 0.59
N ALA A 54 -15.79 -17.71 0.05
CA ALA A 54 -15.28 -16.50 0.69
C ALA A 54 -16.45 -15.50 0.74
N PRO A 55 -16.91 -15.08 1.93
CA PRO A 55 -18.04 -14.16 2.00
C PRO A 55 -17.56 -12.88 1.36
N ARG A 56 -18.17 -12.48 0.25
CA ARG A 56 -17.91 -11.21 -0.45
C ARG A 56 -17.73 -10.02 0.52
N ALA A 57 -18.44 -10.04 1.65
CA ALA A 57 -18.33 -9.10 2.75
C ALA A 57 -16.92 -9.05 3.42
N GLN A 58 -16.23 -10.18 3.58
CA GLN A 58 -14.87 -10.21 4.14
C GLN A 58 -13.84 -9.61 3.17
N CYS A 59 -13.98 -9.91 1.87
CA CYS A 59 -13.19 -9.30 0.80
C CYS A 59 -13.38 -7.78 0.76
N GLU A 60 -14.64 -7.34 0.78
CA GLU A 60 -15.01 -5.93 0.80
C GLU A 60 -14.46 -5.22 2.05
N GLN A 61 -14.60 -5.83 3.22
CA GLN A 61 -14.08 -5.28 4.47
C GLN A 61 -12.56 -5.10 4.43
N ALA A 62 -11.82 -6.11 3.98
CA ALA A 62 -10.36 -6.05 3.88
C ALA A 62 -9.90 -4.97 2.88
N LEU A 63 -10.62 -4.80 1.77
CA LEU A 63 -10.35 -3.74 0.79
C LEU A 63 -10.59 -2.35 1.39
N ILE A 64 -11.69 -2.18 2.13
CA ILE A 64 -12.02 -0.92 2.81
C ILE A 64 -10.94 -0.58 3.83
N GLU A 65 -10.54 -1.53 4.68
CA GLU A 65 -9.52 -1.32 5.70
C GLU A 65 -8.19 -0.86 5.09
N VAL A 66 -7.67 -1.58 4.11
CA VAL A 66 -6.43 -1.20 3.43
C VAL A 66 -6.56 0.14 2.71
N ALA A 67 -7.70 0.44 2.07
CA ALA A 67 -7.92 1.72 1.42
C ALA A 67 -7.92 2.90 2.42
N VAL A 68 -8.48 2.71 3.62
CA VAL A 68 -8.42 3.69 4.70
C VAL A 68 -6.97 3.88 5.17
N GLU A 69 -6.23 2.80 5.40
CA GLU A 69 -4.81 2.87 5.81
C GLU A 69 -3.94 3.59 4.76
N VAL A 70 -4.13 3.29 3.47
CA VAL A 70 -3.44 3.98 2.36
C VAL A 70 -3.78 5.48 2.37
N ARG A 71 -5.06 5.83 2.53
CA ARG A 71 -5.50 7.22 2.55
C ARG A 71 -4.86 8.00 3.70
N GLU A 72 -4.85 7.45 4.91
CA GLU A 72 -4.25 8.13 6.07
C GLU A 72 -2.73 8.27 5.92
N ALA A 73 -2.05 7.23 5.42
CA ALA A 73 -0.61 7.31 5.13
C ALA A 73 -0.28 8.38 4.07
N TYR A 74 -1.11 8.49 3.02
CA TYR A 74 -0.93 9.48 1.96
C TYR A 74 -1.12 10.91 2.47
N LYS A 75 -2.05 11.16 3.39
CA LYS A 75 -2.20 12.48 4.04
C LYS A 75 -0.94 12.93 4.76
N ILE A 76 -0.25 12.01 5.45
CA ILE A 76 1.02 12.33 6.13
C ILE A 76 2.07 12.75 5.10
N VAL A 77 2.19 12.00 3.99
CA VAL A 77 3.12 12.35 2.90
C VAL A 77 2.78 13.72 2.31
N LEU A 78 1.49 13.99 2.03
CA LEU A 78 1.06 15.29 1.51
C LEU A 78 1.37 16.44 2.47
N ALA A 79 1.11 16.27 3.77
CA ALA A 79 1.40 17.30 4.77
C ALA A 79 2.90 17.62 4.84
N LEU A 80 3.77 16.62 4.67
CA LEU A 80 5.22 16.80 4.66
C LEU A 80 5.76 17.35 3.33
N ALA A 81 5.05 17.15 2.23
CA ALA A 81 5.44 17.64 0.91
C ALA A 81 5.01 19.09 0.65
N GLN A 82 4.05 19.61 1.42
CA GLN A 82 3.63 21.00 1.32
C GLN A 82 4.73 21.93 1.86
N PRO A 83 5.06 23.03 1.15
CA PRO A 83 5.97 24.03 1.69
C PRO A 83 5.37 24.66 2.96
N PRO A 84 6.20 25.05 3.94
CA PRO A 84 5.71 25.74 5.13
C PRO A 84 4.98 27.03 4.69
N VAL A 85 3.76 27.18 5.18
CA VAL A 85 2.92 28.39 5.00
C VAL A 85 3.54 29.57 5.71
#